data_AF-A0A1L7XXX8-F1
#
_entry.id   AF-A0A1L7XXX8-F1
#
_cell.length_a   1.000
_cell.length_b   1.000
_cell.length_c   1.000
_cell.angle_alpha   90.00
_cell.angle_beta   90.00
_cell.angle_gamma   90.00
#
_symmetry.space_group_name_H-M   'P 1'
#
loop_
_entity.id
_entity.type
_entity.pdbx_description
1 polymer ?
#
loop_
_entity_poly.entity_id
_entity_poly.type
_entity_poly.pdbx_seq_one_letter_code
_entity_poly.pdbx_strand_id
1 'polypeptide(L)'
;MATIYQRAKSAIVWLGPGDEQSNRAVQIICDHETQKFPQLPVSNLIALASFFDIRELVFAKAIRLLCGDQSIPWSALDIFYRHEPSWNLRNDIDGIDGVEDGDDLHLFPLCIFKKISKNQVHPSSTGDLISSRLHHSGRAHYSLLATITVFSGNECQDPRDRVYRLLRIVILEHRISIDYGKDVARIFIDVVERLVDLEIDTGSTAFNLISVHKPAAYKDTCLQLGKLGDLMGLLKTNEEVEALAQYVVWKIEQNLSSEGEDDSEGNISCS
;
A
#
# COMPACT_ATOMS: atom_id res chain seq x y z
N MET A 1 -1.80 6.45 21.97
CA MET A 1 -0.89 5.36 21.55
C MET A 1 0.38 5.86 20.87
N ALA A 2 0.32 6.64 19.78
CA ALA A 2 1.51 7.10 19.04
C ALA A 2 2.65 7.70 19.89
N THR A 3 2.31 8.54 20.87
CA THR A 3 3.25 9.18 21.80
C THR A 3 3.98 8.19 22.72
N ILE A 4 3.40 7.01 23.00
CA ILE A 4 4.03 5.95 23.79
C ILE A 4 5.17 5.33 22.98
N TYR A 5 4.91 4.94 21.72
CA TYR A 5 5.92 4.35 20.84
C TYR A 5 7.05 5.33 20.48
N GLN A 6 6.73 6.62 20.29
CA GLN A 6 7.74 7.66 20.05
C GLN A 6 8.72 7.84 21.22
N ARG A 7 8.26 7.61 22.46
CA ARG A 7 9.10 7.69 23.66
C ARG A 7 9.80 6.38 23.99
N ALA A 8 9.27 5.25 23.51
CA ALA A 8 9.85 3.94 23.74
C ALA A 8 11.28 3.86 23.15
N LYS A 9 12.21 3.33 23.95
CA LYS A 9 13.59 3.06 23.50
C LYS A 9 13.63 1.89 22.51
N SER A 10 12.76 0.91 22.71
CA SER A 10 12.60 -0.26 21.84
C SER A 10 11.18 -0.80 21.93
N ALA A 11 10.66 -1.35 20.84
CA ALA A 11 9.49 -2.21 20.84
C ALA A 11 9.92 -3.68 20.77
N ILE A 12 9.23 -4.54 21.51
CA ILE A 12 9.34 -5.99 21.37
C ILE A 12 8.11 -6.44 20.60
N VAL A 13 8.34 -7.24 19.58
CA VAL A 13 7.32 -7.71 18.66
C VAL A 13 7.30 -9.22 18.77
N TRP A 14 6.31 -9.74 19.46
CA TRP A 14 6.16 -11.18 19.66
C TRP A 14 5.37 -11.77 18.51
N LEU A 15 6.04 -12.60 17.70
CA LEU A 15 5.50 -13.27 16.52
C LEU A 15 4.62 -14.48 16.87
N GLY A 16 4.62 -14.91 18.13
CA GLY A 16 3.91 -16.10 18.61
C GLY A 16 4.84 -17.14 19.26
N PRO A 17 4.28 -18.26 19.74
CA PRO A 17 5.08 -19.37 20.23
C PRO A 17 5.96 -19.93 19.11
N GLY A 18 7.17 -20.35 19.46
CA GLY A 18 8.06 -21.03 18.54
C GLY A 18 7.68 -22.50 18.42
N ASP A 19 7.75 -23.02 17.22
CA ASP A 19 7.65 -24.43 16.86
C ASP A 19 8.86 -24.81 15.99
N GLU A 20 8.94 -26.08 15.56
CA GLU A 20 10.07 -26.54 14.77
C GLU A 20 10.24 -25.77 13.46
N GLN A 21 9.14 -25.39 12.80
CA GLN A 21 9.17 -24.68 11.52
C GLN A 21 9.61 -23.22 11.68
N SER A 22 9.02 -22.50 12.63
CA SER A 22 9.33 -21.11 12.93
C SER A 22 10.73 -20.95 13.52
N ASN A 23 11.18 -21.85 14.40
CA ASN A 23 12.55 -21.86 14.90
C ASN A 23 13.57 -22.07 13.77
N ARG A 24 13.27 -22.97 12.83
CA ARG A 24 14.12 -23.17 11.65
C ARG A 24 14.14 -21.93 10.76
N ALA A 25 13.00 -21.27 10.55
CA ALA A 25 12.95 -20.03 9.77
C ALA A 25 13.75 -18.90 10.43
N VAL A 26 13.61 -18.71 11.75
CA VAL A 26 14.40 -17.73 12.52
C VAL A 26 15.89 -18.03 12.41
N GLN A 27 16.29 -19.28 12.58
CA GLN A 27 17.69 -19.67 12.47
C GLN A 27 18.24 -19.35 11.09
N ILE A 28 17.49 -19.58 10.02
CA ILE A 28 17.93 -19.25 8.66
C ILE A 28 18.07 -17.74 8.46
N ILE A 29 17.14 -16.94 8.98
CA ILE A 29 17.25 -15.47 8.90
C ILE A 29 18.51 -15.01 9.63
N CYS A 30 18.77 -15.54 10.82
CA CYS A 30 19.97 -15.22 11.60
C CYS A 30 21.26 -15.69 10.90
N ASP A 31 21.23 -16.88 10.30
CA ASP A 31 22.38 -17.47 9.61
C ASP A 31 22.63 -16.83 8.22
N HIS A 32 21.64 -16.13 7.65
CA HIS A 32 21.75 -15.41 6.36
C HIS A 32 22.84 -14.32 6.39
N GLU A 33 23.24 -13.85 7.58
CA GLU A 33 24.40 -12.97 7.73
C GLU A 33 25.73 -13.67 7.33
N THR A 34 25.73 -15.01 7.25
CA THR A 34 26.95 -15.83 7.13
C THR A 34 27.01 -16.78 5.93
N GLN A 35 25.91 -17.19 5.29
CA GLN A 35 25.94 -18.22 4.22
C GLN A 35 24.88 -18.09 3.12
N LYS A 36 25.15 -18.71 1.95
CA LYS A 36 24.21 -18.91 0.82
C LYS A 36 23.32 -20.12 1.10
N PHE A 37 22.03 -19.92 1.39
CA PHE A 37 21.10 -21.00 1.71
C PHE A 37 20.18 -21.41 0.55
N PRO A 38 19.68 -22.67 0.55
CA PRO A 38 18.70 -23.19 -0.40
C PRO A 38 17.30 -22.59 -0.20
N GLN A 39 16.46 -22.72 -1.22
CA GLN A 39 15.09 -22.18 -1.30
C GLN A 39 14.23 -22.60 -0.10
N LEU A 40 13.52 -21.65 0.49
CA LEU A 40 12.56 -21.87 1.57
C LEU A 40 11.14 -21.62 1.10
N PRO A 41 10.15 -22.34 1.67
CA PRO A 41 8.76 -21.95 1.56
C PRO A 41 8.52 -20.64 2.31
N VAL A 42 8.54 -19.55 1.53
CA VAL A 42 8.35 -18.13 1.91
C VAL A 42 7.02 -17.88 2.62
N SER A 43 6.03 -18.73 2.37
CA SER A 43 4.67 -18.64 2.88
C SER A 43 4.61 -18.51 4.41
N ASN A 44 5.51 -19.20 5.13
CA ASN A 44 5.53 -19.16 6.60
C ASN A 44 6.08 -17.84 7.17
N LEU A 45 6.88 -17.09 6.39
CA LEU A 45 7.48 -15.83 6.81
C LEU A 45 6.57 -14.63 6.60
N ILE A 46 5.79 -14.63 5.52
CA ILE A 46 4.81 -13.58 5.23
C ILE A 46 3.71 -13.58 6.30
N ALA A 47 3.27 -14.76 6.75
CA ALA A 47 2.29 -14.90 7.82
C ALA A 47 2.73 -14.23 9.13
N LEU A 48 4.04 -14.25 9.45
CA LEU A 48 4.57 -13.61 10.66
C LEU A 48 4.38 -12.09 10.63
N ALA A 49 4.43 -11.45 9.46
CA ALA A 49 4.34 -10.00 9.34
C ALA A 49 2.89 -9.47 9.24
N SER A 50 1.95 -10.32 8.82
CA SER A 50 0.53 -9.97 8.63
C SER A 50 -0.21 -9.58 9.91
N PHE A 51 0.28 -10.01 11.08
CA PHE A 51 -0.40 -9.79 12.36
C PHE A 51 -0.11 -8.43 13.01
N PHE A 52 0.88 -7.67 12.53
CA PHE A 52 1.27 -6.47 13.27
C PHE A 52 0.41 -5.26 12.97
N ASP A 53 0.09 -4.51 14.03
CA ASP A 53 -0.21 -3.12 13.82
C ASP A 53 1.05 -2.40 13.32
N ILE A 54 1.18 -2.25 11.99
CA ILE A 54 2.24 -1.51 11.30
C ILE A 54 2.54 -0.18 12.01
N ARG A 55 1.54 0.45 12.66
CA ARG A 55 1.72 1.65 13.47
C ARG A 55 2.78 1.46 14.56
N GLU A 56 2.79 0.36 15.29
CA GLU A 56 3.70 0.15 16.42
C GLU A 56 5.14 -0.07 15.96
N LEU A 57 5.29 -0.80 14.85
CA LEU A 57 6.59 -1.03 14.22
C LEU A 57 7.19 0.28 13.71
N VAL A 58 6.40 1.08 12.98
CA VAL A 58 6.91 2.30 12.31
C VAL A 58 7.46 3.34 13.31
N PHE A 59 6.87 3.48 14.51
CA PHE A 59 7.30 4.50 15.48
C PHE A 59 8.37 4.06 16.48
N ALA A 60 8.69 2.77 16.56
CA ALA A 60 9.67 2.27 17.52
C ALA A 60 11.12 2.65 17.12
N LYS A 61 11.91 3.21 18.04
CA LYS A 61 13.33 3.56 17.78
C LYS A 61 14.22 2.35 17.51
N ALA A 62 13.89 1.21 18.11
CA ALA A 62 14.51 -0.08 17.88
C ALA A 62 13.42 -1.14 17.94
N ILE A 63 13.49 -2.17 17.10
CA ILE A 63 12.59 -3.32 17.15
C ILE A 63 13.39 -4.56 17.48
N ARG A 64 12.88 -5.37 18.40
CA ARG A 64 13.30 -6.74 18.61
C ARG A 64 12.14 -7.66 18.28
N LEU A 65 12.34 -8.56 17.32
CA LEU A 65 11.37 -9.56 16.94
C LEU A 65 11.65 -10.82 17.77
N LEU A 66 10.62 -11.38 18.39
CA LEU A 66 10.71 -12.60 19.18
C LEU A 66 9.77 -13.66 18.59
N CYS A 67 10.26 -14.89 18.41
CA CYS A 67 9.43 -16.04 18.06
C CYS A 67 9.81 -17.18 19.02
N GLY A 68 8.87 -17.59 19.87
CA GLY A 68 9.19 -18.45 21.01
C GLY A 68 10.24 -17.81 21.93
N ASP A 69 11.31 -18.55 22.20
CA ASP A 69 12.48 -18.11 22.96
C ASP A 69 13.57 -17.48 22.08
N GLN A 70 13.37 -17.44 20.76
CA GLN A 70 14.35 -16.92 19.82
C GLN A 70 14.13 -15.43 19.56
N SER A 71 15.24 -14.70 19.45
CA SER A 71 15.28 -13.29 19.09
C SER A 71 15.86 -13.13 17.70
N ILE A 72 15.15 -12.45 16.80
CA ILE A 72 15.63 -12.13 15.46
C ILE A 72 16.24 -10.72 15.49
N PRO A 73 17.56 -10.58 15.26
CA PRO A 73 18.17 -9.26 15.09
C PRO A 73 17.55 -8.56 13.89
N TRP A 74 17.25 -7.27 14.04
CA TRP A 74 16.67 -6.49 12.94
C TRP A 74 17.61 -6.41 11.72
N SER A 75 18.93 -6.42 11.93
CA SER A 75 19.92 -6.48 10.85
C SER A 75 19.83 -7.76 10.03
N ALA A 76 19.60 -8.91 10.67
CA ALA A 76 19.44 -10.18 9.98
C ALA A 76 18.20 -10.17 9.07
N LEU A 77 17.09 -9.61 9.58
CA LEU A 77 15.87 -9.44 8.81
C LEU A 77 16.04 -8.46 7.64
N ASP A 78 16.74 -7.34 7.86
CA ASP A 78 17.07 -6.36 6.81
C ASP A 78 17.86 -7.01 5.67
N ILE A 79 18.91 -7.76 6.03
CA ILE A 79 19.74 -8.48 5.06
C ILE A 79 18.89 -9.50 4.31
N PHE A 80 18.06 -10.27 5.02
CA PHE A 80 17.17 -11.27 4.41
C PHE A 80 16.27 -10.66 3.32
N TYR A 81 15.55 -9.58 3.64
CA TYR A 81 14.64 -8.93 2.67
C TYR A 81 15.36 -8.16 1.55
N ARG A 82 16.55 -7.59 1.81
CA ARG A 82 17.32 -6.90 0.75
C ARG A 82 17.89 -7.86 -0.29
N HIS A 83 18.18 -9.09 0.12
CA HIS A 83 18.79 -10.08 -0.74
C HIS A 83 17.77 -10.98 -1.43
N GLU A 84 16.46 -10.80 -1.25
CA GLU A 84 15.41 -11.50 -2.02
C GLU A 84 15.42 -11.02 -3.49
N PRO A 85 16.00 -11.77 -4.44
CA PRO A 85 16.00 -11.40 -5.84
C PRO A 85 14.98 -12.31 -6.51
N SER A 86 13.71 -11.89 -6.57
CA SER A 86 12.71 -12.53 -7.43
C SER A 86 12.54 -14.04 -7.24
N TRP A 87 12.15 -14.51 -6.05
CA TRP A 87 11.48 -15.80 -6.00
C TRP A 87 10.18 -15.68 -6.80
N ASN A 88 10.16 -16.32 -7.98
CA ASN A 88 8.94 -16.53 -8.73
C ASN A 88 8.06 -17.45 -7.87
N LEU A 89 7.21 -16.86 -7.03
CA LEU A 89 6.20 -17.54 -6.19
C LEU A 89 5.29 -18.53 -6.96
N ARG A 90 5.43 -18.57 -8.30
CA ARG A 90 4.67 -19.40 -9.22
C ARG A 90 5.13 -20.85 -9.29
N ASN A 91 6.40 -21.16 -8.94
CA ASN A 91 6.95 -22.49 -9.20
C ASN A 91 6.83 -23.47 -8.03
N ASP A 92 6.52 -23.00 -6.81
CA ASP A 92 6.43 -23.88 -5.62
C ASP A 92 5.00 -24.35 -5.31
N ILE A 93 3.98 -23.87 -6.05
CA ILE A 93 2.58 -24.30 -5.87
C ILE A 93 2.26 -25.53 -6.73
N ASP A 94 2.97 -25.74 -7.84
CA ASP A 94 2.76 -26.88 -8.75
C ASP A 94 3.34 -28.22 -8.21
N GLY A 95 3.89 -28.24 -6.99
CA GLY A 95 4.50 -29.43 -6.38
C GLY A 95 3.69 -30.12 -5.27
N ILE A 96 2.50 -29.63 -4.94
CA ILE A 96 1.61 -30.27 -3.95
C ILE A 96 0.60 -31.15 -4.70
N ASP A 97 1.04 -32.36 -5.06
CA ASP A 97 0.14 -33.42 -5.50
C ASP A 97 -0.79 -33.79 -4.33
N GLY A 98 -2.08 -33.42 -4.41
CA GLY A 98 -3.11 -33.95 -3.50
C GLY A 98 -4.18 -32.99 -2.98
N VAL A 99 -4.27 -31.75 -3.46
CA VAL A 99 -5.44 -30.90 -3.13
C VAL A 99 -6.49 -31.09 -4.22
N GLU A 100 -7.51 -31.90 -3.91
CA GLU A 100 -8.69 -32.06 -4.74
C GLU A 100 -9.42 -30.72 -4.89
N ASP A 101 -9.82 -30.41 -6.12
CA ASP A 101 -10.56 -29.22 -6.54
C ASP A 101 -11.76 -28.93 -5.64
N GLY A 102 -11.70 -27.81 -4.91
CA GLY A 102 -12.86 -27.30 -4.17
C GLY A 102 -12.48 -26.35 -3.04
N ASP A 103 -12.16 -25.10 -3.37
CA ASP A 103 -12.67 -23.88 -2.72
C ASP A 103 -11.77 -22.66 -3.06
N ASP A 104 -12.44 -21.53 -3.29
CA ASP A 104 -11.91 -20.26 -3.76
C ASP A 104 -10.75 -19.68 -2.91
N LEU A 105 -9.51 -19.95 -3.30
CA LEU A 105 -8.32 -19.24 -2.81
C LEU A 105 -8.07 -17.97 -3.66
N HIS A 106 -8.55 -16.85 -3.15
CA HIS A 106 -8.28 -15.49 -3.62
C HIS A 106 -6.77 -15.15 -3.55
N LEU A 107 -6.00 -15.52 -4.58
CA LEU A 107 -4.61 -15.12 -4.76
C LEU A 107 -4.47 -14.16 -5.96
N PHE A 108 -4.85 -12.88 -5.79
CA PHE A 108 -4.51 -11.77 -6.68
C PHE A 108 -4.53 -10.44 -5.87
N PRO A 109 -3.72 -9.40 -6.20
CA PRO A 109 -3.01 -9.19 -7.47
C PRO A 109 -1.54 -8.71 -7.35
N LEU A 110 -0.56 -9.60 -7.59
CA LEU A 110 0.83 -9.20 -7.90
C LEU A 110 1.04 -8.85 -9.39
N CYS A 111 0.04 -9.10 -10.25
CA CYS A 111 0.22 -9.05 -11.71
C CYS A 111 -0.01 -7.68 -12.37
N ILE A 112 -0.54 -6.69 -11.64
CA ILE A 112 -0.84 -5.36 -12.22
C ILE A 112 0.42 -4.47 -12.31
N PHE A 113 1.50 -4.80 -11.60
CA PHE A 113 2.58 -3.85 -11.31
C PHE A 113 3.75 -3.80 -12.30
N LYS A 114 3.80 -4.65 -13.32
CA LYS A 114 4.98 -4.73 -14.20
C LYS A 114 5.06 -3.64 -15.28
N LYS A 115 4.09 -2.70 -15.35
CA LYS A 115 4.02 -1.73 -16.47
C LYS A 115 3.78 -0.27 -16.10
N ILE A 116 4.08 0.16 -14.86
CA ILE A 116 3.99 1.57 -14.47
C ILE A 116 5.38 2.08 -14.06
N SER A 117 5.90 2.98 -14.90
CA SER A 117 7.06 3.89 -14.80
C SER A 117 8.33 3.45 -14.04
N LYS A 118 9.47 3.51 -14.75
CA LYS A 118 10.85 3.22 -14.27
C LYS A 118 11.39 4.17 -13.17
N ASN A 119 10.58 5.12 -12.67
CA ASN A 119 11.06 6.20 -11.78
C ASN A 119 10.46 6.23 -10.37
N GLN A 120 9.60 5.27 -9.98
CA GLN A 120 9.13 5.14 -8.59
C GLN A 120 9.29 3.70 -8.11
N VAL A 121 10.00 3.51 -6.99
CA VAL A 121 10.16 2.21 -6.33
C VAL A 121 8.84 1.91 -5.62
N HIS A 122 8.00 1.06 -6.24
CA HIS A 122 6.77 0.58 -5.63
C HIS A 122 7.05 -0.66 -4.77
N PRO A 123 6.62 -0.68 -3.50
CA PRO A 123 6.73 -1.88 -2.67
C PRO A 123 5.70 -2.91 -3.16
N SER A 124 6.18 -4.11 -3.48
CA SER A 124 5.37 -5.28 -3.82
C SER A 124 5.08 -6.19 -2.62
N SER A 125 5.73 -5.96 -1.47
CA SER A 125 5.62 -6.83 -0.29
C SER A 125 5.77 -6.09 1.04
N THR A 126 5.42 -6.76 2.15
CA THR A 126 5.74 -6.31 3.52
C THR A 126 7.25 -6.16 3.74
N GLY A 127 8.08 -6.91 3.00
CA GLY A 127 9.53 -6.76 2.98
C GLY A 127 9.97 -5.41 2.42
N ASP A 128 9.28 -4.89 1.40
CA ASP A 128 9.59 -3.58 0.83
C ASP A 128 9.25 -2.41 1.77
N LEU A 129 8.26 -2.59 2.67
CA LEU A 129 8.00 -1.64 3.76
C LEU A 129 9.13 -1.58 4.77
N ILE A 130 9.59 -2.76 5.17
CA ILE A 130 10.68 -2.94 6.11
C ILE A 130 11.96 -2.35 5.50
N SER A 131 12.27 -2.68 4.25
CA SER A 131 13.40 -2.15 3.48
C SER A 131 13.34 -0.63 3.25
N SER A 132 12.17 -0.08 2.91
CA SER A 132 11.99 1.38 2.74
C SER A 132 12.29 2.16 4.02
N ARG A 133 11.85 1.61 5.17
CA ARG A 133 12.18 2.18 6.50
C ARG A 133 13.68 2.09 6.82
N LEU A 134 14.32 0.98 6.44
CA LEU A 134 15.72 0.72 6.72
C LEU A 134 16.67 1.65 5.97
N HIS A 135 16.29 2.05 4.76
CA HIS A 135 17.13 2.94 3.97
C HIS A 135 16.93 4.41 4.30
N HIS A 136 15.79 4.83 4.86
CA HIS A 136 15.46 6.26 4.95
C HIS A 136 15.02 6.68 6.36
N SER A 137 15.80 7.60 6.93
CA SER A 137 15.66 8.21 8.25
C SER A 137 14.42 9.13 8.34
N GLY A 138 13.24 8.53 8.55
CA GLY A 138 12.11 9.19 9.20
C GLY A 138 11.17 10.03 8.34
N ARG A 139 11.16 9.88 7.01
CA ARG A 139 10.10 10.47 6.17
C ARG A 139 9.04 9.41 5.87
N ALA A 140 7.79 9.84 5.65
CA ALA A 140 6.80 8.96 5.05
C ALA A 140 7.15 8.79 3.57
N HIS A 141 6.94 7.60 3.00
CA HIS A 141 7.56 7.22 1.71
C HIS A 141 6.59 6.76 0.63
N TYR A 142 5.29 6.63 0.94
CA TYR A 142 4.34 6.11 -0.02
C TYR A 142 3.40 7.18 -0.53
N SER A 143 3.08 7.11 -1.83
CA SER A 143 1.93 7.82 -2.35
C SER A 143 0.65 7.22 -1.75
N LEU A 144 -0.40 8.03 -1.64
CA LEU A 144 -1.71 7.57 -1.17
C LEU A 144 -2.19 6.36 -1.98
N LEU A 145 -2.09 6.43 -3.31
CA LEU A 145 -2.48 5.35 -4.22
C LEU A 145 -1.71 4.06 -3.94
N ALA A 146 -0.38 4.11 -3.92
CA ALA A 146 0.44 2.92 -3.68
C ALA A 146 0.08 2.27 -2.33
N THR A 147 -0.17 3.09 -1.32
CA THR A 147 -0.54 2.61 0.01
C THR A 147 -1.90 1.91 -0.01
N ILE A 148 -2.93 2.52 -0.60
CA ILE A 148 -4.25 1.90 -0.67
C ILE A 148 -4.19 0.59 -1.46
N THR A 149 -3.49 0.55 -2.58
CA THR A 149 -3.41 -0.66 -3.40
C THR A 149 -2.72 -1.80 -2.64
N VAL A 150 -1.60 -1.53 -1.96
CA VAL A 150 -0.82 -2.55 -1.23
C VAL A 150 -1.56 -3.08 0.00
N PHE A 151 -2.30 -2.24 0.73
CA PHE A 151 -2.92 -2.62 2.01
C PHE A 151 -4.44 -2.79 1.96
N SER A 152 -5.01 -2.78 0.77
CA SER A 152 -6.43 -3.02 0.51
C SER A 152 -6.96 -4.31 1.16
N GLY A 153 -6.16 -5.38 1.12
CA GLY A 153 -6.49 -6.69 1.69
C GLY A 153 -6.52 -6.74 3.23
N ASN A 154 -6.11 -5.68 3.92
CA ASN A 154 -6.10 -5.70 5.39
C ASN A 154 -7.53 -5.61 5.94
N GLU A 155 -7.96 -6.66 6.63
CA GLU A 155 -9.26 -6.67 7.31
C GLU A 155 -9.28 -5.60 8.43
N CYS A 156 -10.33 -4.79 8.43
CA CYS A 156 -10.58 -3.77 9.44
C CYS A 156 -12.08 -3.79 9.75
N GLN A 157 -12.43 -3.73 11.04
CA GLN A 157 -13.84 -3.70 11.46
C GLN A 157 -14.54 -2.41 11.00
N ASP A 158 -13.82 -1.29 11.08
CA ASP A 158 -14.24 -0.01 10.52
C ASP A 158 -13.44 0.27 9.24
N PRO A 159 -14.08 0.39 8.07
CA PRO A 159 -13.36 0.64 6.82
C PRO A 159 -12.69 2.04 6.79
N ARG A 160 -13.10 2.98 7.65
CA ARG A 160 -12.43 4.27 7.83
C ARG A 160 -11.05 4.11 8.44
N ASP A 161 -10.91 3.18 9.37
CA ASP A 161 -9.62 2.87 9.99
C ASP A 161 -8.63 2.32 8.98
N ARG A 162 -9.09 1.58 7.95
CA ARG A 162 -8.24 1.14 6.85
C ARG A 162 -7.56 2.33 6.20
N VAL A 163 -8.30 3.38 5.83
CA VAL A 163 -7.73 4.58 5.21
C VAL A 163 -6.86 5.37 6.19
N TYR A 164 -7.39 5.72 7.35
CA TYR A 164 -6.71 6.61 8.29
C TYR A 164 -5.46 6.00 8.94
N ARG A 165 -5.42 4.67 9.06
CA ARG A 165 -4.20 3.96 9.48
C ARG A 165 -3.08 4.08 8.45
N LEU A 166 -3.43 4.01 7.17
CA LEU A 166 -2.49 4.10 6.06
C LEU A 166 -1.92 5.50 5.88
N LEU A 167 -2.69 6.55 6.18
CA LEU A 167 -2.21 7.95 6.08
C LEU A 167 -0.92 8.23 6.87
N ARG A 168 -0.60 7.43 7.89
CA ARG A 168 0.64 7.64 8.68
C ARG A 168 1.91 7.28 7.89
N ILE A 169 1.80 6.39 6.91
CA ILE A 169 2.92 5.99 6.03
C ILE A 169 2.88 6.68 4.66
N VAL A 170 1.78 7.37 4.36
CA VAL A 170 1.62 8.24 3.18
C VAL A 170 2.42 9.53 3.38
N ILE A 171 3.11 10.00 2.33
CA ILE A 171 3.84 11.28 2.33
C ILE A 171 2.91 12.44 2.69
N LEU A 172 3.39 13.44 3.43
CA LEU A 172 2.52 14.45 4.07
C LEU A 172 1.63 15.16 3.05
N GLU A 173 2.19 15.44 1.89
CA GLU A 173 1.55 16.10 0.76
C GLU A 173 0.40 15.24 0.23
N HIS A 174 0.48 13.92 0.28
CA HIS A 174 -0.57 13.04 -0.27
C HIS A 174 -1.67 12.71 0.75
N ARG A 175 -1.62 13.24 1.98
CA ARG A 175 -2.58 12.90 3.02
C ARG A 175 -3.88 13.68 2.86
N ILE A 176 -4.99 13.02 3.21
CA ILE A 176 -6.27 13.67 3.48
C ILE A 176 -6.39 14.03 4.96
N SER A 177 -7.29 14.96 5.29
CA SER A 177 -7.60 15.29 6.69
C SER A 177 -8.32 14.14 7.38
N ILE A 178 -7.92 13.82 8.61
CA ILE A 178 -8.55 12.77 9.42
C ILE A 178 -9.77 13.36 10.13
N ASP A 179 -10.96 12.85 9.82
CA ASP A 179 -12.21 13.27 10.42
C ASP A 179 -13.19 12.08 10.56
N TYR A 180 -13.26 11.50 11.76
CA TYR A 180 -14.15 10.38 12.07
C TYR A 180 -15.64 10.75 12.13
N GLY A 181 -15.98 12.04 12.02
CA GLY A 181 -17.36 12.50 11.85
C GLY A 181 -17.89 12.25 10.44
N LYS A 182 -17.00 12.01 9.47
CA LYS A 182 -17.37 11.66 8.09
C LYS A 182 -17.85 10.22 8.01
N ASP A 183 -18.85 10.01 7.16
CA ASP A 183 -19.21 8.67 6.73
C ASP A 183 -18.16 8.11 5.75
N VAL A 184 -18.33 6.83 5.46
CA VAL A 184 -17.46 6.06 4.58
C VAL A 184 -17.42 6.61 3.16
N ALA A 185 -18.57 7.01 2.63
CA ALA A 185 -18.69 7.56 1.28
C ALA A 185 -17.91 8.88 1.16
N ARG A 186 -18.02 9.76 2.16
CA ARG A 186 -17.29 11.03 2.19
C ARG A 186 -15.79 10.82 2.31
N ILE A 187 -15.33 9.85 3.09
CA ILE A 187 -13.89 9.51 3.19
C ILE A 187 -13.36 9.01 1.85
N PHE A 188 -14.14 8.19 1.15
CA PHE A 188 -13.77 7.73 -0.18
C PHE A 188 -13.69 8.90 -1.17
N ILE A 189 -14.66 9.82 -1.16
CA ILE A 189 -14.62 11.06 -1.96
C ILE A 189 -13.34 11.85 -1.65
N ASP A 190 -13.01 12.08 -0.38
CA ASP A 190 -11.81 12.82 -0.01
C ASP A 190 -10.53 12.14 -0.54
N VAL A 191 -10.47 10.81 -0.52
CA VAL A 191 -9.35 10.05 -1.10
C VAL A 191 -9.26 10.27 -2.60
N VAL A 192 -10.37 10.15 -3.33
CA VAL A 192 -10.37 10.31 -4.78
C VAL A 192 -10.06 11.74 -5.18
N GLU A 193 -10.67 12.74 -4.52
CA GLU A 193 -10.34 14.15 -4.73
C GLU A 193 -8.85 14.39 -4.54
N ARG A 194 -8.24 13.84 -3.48
CA ARG A 194 -6.81 14.00 -3.26
C ARG A 194 -5.97 13.32 -4.34
N LEU A 195 -6.37 12.14 -4.81
CA LEU A 195 -5.66 11.47 -5.90
C LEU A 195 -5.73 12.27 -7.20
N VAL A 196 -6.87 12.89 -7.49
CA VAL A 196 -7.05 13.78 -8.66
C VAL A 196 -6.16 15.01 -8.52
N ASP A 197 -6.16 15.69 -7.37
CA ASP A 197 -5.33 16.87 -7.14
C ASP A 197 -3.84 16.56 -7.35
N LEU A 198 -3.37 15.41 -6.83
CA LEU A 198 -1.97 15.00 -6.93
C LEU A 198 -1.52 14.71 -8.37
N GLU A 199 -2.42 14.22 -9.22
CA GLU A 199 -2.10 13.98 -10.63
C GLU A 199 -2.03 15.28 -11.43
N ILE A 200 -2.93 16.23 -11.13
CA ILE A 200 -2.89 17.58 -11.70
C ILE A 200 -1.56 18.26 -11.32
N ASP A 201 -1.19 18.25 -10.03
CA ASP A 201 0.03 18.90 -9.52
C ASP A 201 1.33 18.32 -10.11
N THR A 202 1.37 16.99 -10.35
CA THR A 202 2.60 16.33 -10.78
C THR A 202 2.80 16.32 -12.30
N GLY A 203 1.78 16.69 -13.08
CA GLY A 203 1.78 16.53 -14.54
C GLY A 203 2.09 15.09 -14.98
N SER A 204 1.94 14.14 -14.06
CA SER A 204 2.35 12.76 -14.24
C SER A 204 1.30 12.05 -15.09
N THR A 205 1.76 11.24 -16.04
CA THR A 205 0.87 10.36 -16.83
C THR A 205 0.50 9.08 -16.07
N ALA A 206 0.74 9.03 -14.77
CA ALA A 206 0.52 7.82 -13.97
C ALA A 206 -0.98 7.49 -13.87
N PHE A 207 -1.86 8.50 -13.89
CA PHE A 207 -3.28 8.35 -14.23
C PHE A 207 -3.57 8.55 -15.72
N ASN A 208 -2.92 7.77 -16.60
CA ASN A 208 -3.47 7.51 -17.94
C ASN A 208 -4.89 6.89 -17.90
N LEU A 209 -5.37 6.49 -16.72
CA LEU A 209 -6.74 6.03 -16.47
C LEU A 209 -7.80 7.11 -16.64
N ILE A 210 -7.46 8.39 -16.47
CA ILE A 210 -8.39 9.52 -16.51
C ILE A 210 -8.14 10.30 -17.81
N SER A 211 -8.12 9.61 -18.96
CA SER A 211 -8.29 10.27 -20.26
C SER A 211 -9.76 10.64 -20.44
N VAL A 212 -10.27 11.54 -19.60
CA VAL A 212 -11.70 11.91 -19.46
C VAL A 212 -12.35 12.39 -20.77
N HIS A 213 -11.55 12.75 -21.77
CA HIS A 213 -12.06 13.22 -23.06
C HIS A 213 -12.48 12.11 -24.03
N LYS A 214 -12.48 10.84 -23.62
CA LYS A 214 -13.05 9.74 -24.43
C LYS A 214 -14.12 8.97 -23.62
N PRO A 215 -15.35 8.82 -24.14
CA PRO A 215 -16.40 8.02 -23.50
C PRO A 215 -15.98 6.58 -23.14
N ALA A 216 -15.02 6.01 -23.88
CA ALA A 216 -14.44 4.71 -23.56
C ALA A 216 -13.61 4.71 -22.25
N ALA A 217 -12.94 5.82 -21.93
CA ALA A 217 -12.13 5.97 -20.72
C ALA A 217 -12.99 6.22 -19.47
N TYR A 218 -14.22 6.72 -19.63
CA TYR A 218 -15.19 6.84 -18.53
C TYR A 218 -15.48 5.47 -17.91
N LYS A 219 -15.74 4.46 -18.75
CA LYS A 219 -16.00 3.08 -18.29
C LYS A 219 -14.80 2.49 -17.55
N ASP A 220 -13.59 2.73 -18.02
CA ASP A 220 -12.36 2.27 -17.37
C ASP A 220 -12.12 3.01 -16.04
N THR A 221 -12.44 4.30 -15.97
CA THR A 221 -12.39 5.09 -14.74
C THR A 221 -13.39 4.57 -13.72
N CYS A 222 -14.65 4.32 -14.11
CA CYS A 222 -15.67 3.71 -13.24
C CYS A 222 -15.19 2.35 -12.71
N LEU A 223 -14.60 1.52 -13.57
CA LEU A 223 -14.11 0.20 -13.19
C LEU A 223 -12.95 0.29 -12.18
N GLN A 224 -12.08 1.28 -12.32
CA GLN A 224 -10.94 1.49 -11.44
C GLN A 224 -11.35 2.12 -10.11
N LEU A 225 -12.29 3.07 -10.13
CA LEU A 225 -12.92 3.62 -8.92
C LEU A 225 -13.74 2.56 -8.19
N GLY A 226 -14.45 1.70 -8.92
CA GLY A 226 -15.13 0.53 -8.37
C GLY A 226 -14.16 -0.40 -7.68
N LYS A 227 -13.07 -0.80 -8.37
CA LYS A 227 -11.99 -1.59 -7.76
C LYS A 227 -11.40 -0.89 -6.53
N LEU A 228 -11.17 0.42 -6.58
CA LEU A 228 -10.64 1.16 -5.44
C LEU A 228 -11.62 1.16 -4.26
N GLY A 229 -12.91 1.37 -4.53
CA GLY A 229 -13.97 1.31 -3.53
C GLY A 229 -14.12 -0.08 -2.91
N ASP A 230 -14.04 -1.12 -3.72
CA ASP A 230 -14.04 -2.53 -3.28
C ASP A 230 -12.80 -2.84 -2.43
N LEU A 231 -11.62 -2.45 -2.91
CA LEU A 231 -10.33 -2.60 -2.21
C LEU A 231 -10.35 -1.89 -0.84
N MET A 232 -11.04 -0.76 -0.74
CA MET A 232 -11.17 -0.03 0.52
C MET A 232 -12.34 -0.55 1.38
N GLY A 233 -13.20 -1.42 0.84
CA GLY A 233 -14.42 -1.88 1.51
C GLY A 233 -15.42 -0.74 1.75
N LEU A 234 -15.36 0.32 0.91
CA LEU A 234 -16.12 1.55 1.10
C LEU A 234 -17.38 1.62 0.22
N LEU A 235 -17.41 0.90 -0.90
CA LEU A 235 -18.57 0.82 -1.78
C LEU A 235 -19.22 -0.56 -1.68
N LYS A 236 -20.55 -0.59 -1.58
CA LYS A 236 -21.32 -1.82 -1.42
C LYS A 236 -22.20 -2.12 -2.62
N THR A 237 -22.53 -1.11 -3.43
CA THR A 237 -23.42 -1.28 -4.58
C THR A 237 -22.82 -0.67 -5.85
N ASN A 238 -23.22 -1.22 -7.02
CA ASN A 238 -22.84 -0.67 -8.31
C ASN A 238 -23.35 0.77 -8.52
N GLU A 239 -24.49 1.12 -7.90
CA GLU A 239 -25.06 2.47 -7.95
C GLU A 239 -24.16 3.50 -7.24
N GLU A 240 -23.56 3.13 -6.10
CA GLU A 240 -22.61 3.99 -5.39
C GLU A 240 -21.34 4.22 -6.22
N VAL A 241 -20.85 3.17 -6.90
CA VAL A 241 -19.69 3.26 -7.82
C VAL A 241 -20.00 4.21 -8.96
N GLU A 242 -21.17 4.08 -9.58
CA GLU A 242 -21.56 4.90 -10.73
C GLU A 242 -21.78 6.37 -10.36
N ALA A 243 -22.50 6.64 -9.27
CA ALA A 243 -22.72 7.99 -8.77
C ALA A 243 -21.38 8.69 -8.45
N LEU A 244 -20.42 7.95 -7.90
CA LEU A 244 -19.12 8.51 -7.56
C LEU A 244 -18.23 8.72 -8.78
N ALA A 245 -18.28 7.84 -9.77
CA ALA A 245 -17.59 8.07 -11.03
C ALA A 245 -18.12 9.32 -11.75
N GLN A 246 -19.43 9.55 -11.74
CA GLN A 246 -20.03 10.79 -12.25
C GLN A 246 -19.51 12.02 -11.49
N TYR A 247 -19.44 11.95 -10.16
CA TYR A 247 -18.89 13.03 -9.34
C TYR A 247 -17.43 13.36 -9.69
N VAL A 248 -16.59 12.33 -9.85
CA VAL A 248 -15.17 12.50 -10.14
C VAL A 248 -14.97 13.15 -11.51
N VAL A 249 -15.73 12.69 -12.51
CA VAL A 249 -15.70 13.27 -13.86
C VAL A 249 -16.13 14.72 -13.83
N TRP A 250 -17.24 15.03 -13.18
CA TRP A 250 -17.70 16.42 -12.99
C TRP A 250 -16.63 17.29 -12.32
N LYS A 251 -15.95 16.78 -11.28
CA LYS A 251 -14.91 17.52 -10.56
C LYS A 251 -13.70 17.83 -11.45
N ILE A 252 -13.28 16.86 -12.26
CA ILE A 252 -12.17 17.05 -13.21
C ILE A 252 -12.53 18.10 -14.26
N GLU A 253 -13.76 18.06 -14.79
CA GLU A 253 -14.24 19.07 -15.76
C GLU A 253 -14.26 20.48 -15.16
N GLN A 254 -14.64 20.63 -13.90
CA GLN A 254 -14.59 21.93 -13.20
C GLN A 254 -13.16 22.47 -13.09
N ASN A 255 -12.19 21.63 -12.68
CA ASN A 255 -10.80 22.05 -12.55
C ASN A 255 -10.18 22.45 -13.90
N LEU A 256 -10.50 21.74 -14.98
CA LEU A 256 -10.02 22.08 -16.33
C LEU A 256 -10.65 23.36 -16.88
N SER A 257 -11.90 23.67 -16.49
CA SER A 257 -12.58 24.88 -16.95
C SER A 257 -12.02 26.15 -16.31
N SER A 258 -11.52 26.06 -15.07
CA SER A 258 -10.93 27.22 -14.37
C SER A 258 -9.56 27.67 -14.88
N GLU A 259 -8.81 26.81 -15.58
CA GLU A 259 -7.48 27.16 -16.09
C GLU A 259 -7.53 27.97 -17.40
N GLY A 260 -8.69 28.06 -18.06
CA GLY A 260 -8.81 28.65 -19.41
C GLY A 260 -9.12 30.15 -19.47
N GLU A 261 -9.46 30.81 -18.35
CA GLU A 261 -9.96 32.20 -18.38
C GLU A 261 -8.89 33.29 -18.10
N ASP A 262 -7.71 32.95 -17.57
CA ASP A 262 -6.77 33.97 -17.04
C ASP A 262 -5.74 34.51 -18.06
N ASP A 263 -5.68 33.97 -19.29
CA ASP A 263 -4.62 34.33 -20.27
C ASP A 263 -5.01 35.39 -21.31
N SER A 264 -6.21 35.99 -21.23
CA SER A 264 -6.72 36.90 -22.29
C SER A 264 -6.66 38.40 -21.99
N GLU A 265 -6.29 38.85 -20.80
CA GLU A 265 -6.20 40.28 -20.44
C GLU A 265 -4.74 40.77 -20.32
N GLY A 266 -4.03 40.91 -21.45
CA GLY A 266 -2.63 41.30 -21.39
C GLY A 266 -1.96 41.83 -22.64
N ASN A 267 -2.69 42.39 -23.61
CA ASN A 267 -2.09 43.15 -24.72
C ASN A 267 -2.60 44.59 -24.72
N ILE A 268 -2.19 45.36 -23.71
CA ILE A 268 -2.29 46.83 -23.76
C ILE A 268 -1.09 47.34 -24.55
N SER A 269 -1.34 47.68 -25.80
CA SER A 269 -0.46 48.44 -26.68
C SER A 269 -0.04 49.75 -25.99
N CYS A 270 1.24 49.89 -25.63
CA CYS A 270 1.86 51.19 -25.44
C CYS A 270 2.18 51.78 -26.82
N SER A 271 1.35 52.74 -27.25
CA SER A 271 1.67 53.69 -28.33
C SER A 271 2.37 54.91 -27.74
#